data_AF-A0A943LBV0-F1
#
_entry.id   AF-A0A943LBV0-F1
#
_cell.length_a   1.000
_cell.length_b   1.000
_cell.length_c   1.000
_cell.angle_alpha   90.00
_cell.angle_beta   90.00
_cell.angle_gamma   90.00
#
_symmetry.space_group_name_H-M   'P 1'
#
loop_
_entity.id
_entity.type
_entity.pdbx_description
1 polymer ?
#
loop_
_entity_poly.entity_id
_entity_poly.type
_entity_poly.pdbx_seq_one_letter_code
_entity_poly.pdbx_strand_id
1 'polypeptide(L)'
;MNFRGSDEMQKAYDYIKKASNNISDSKDKISEIVSLVENSSWSGESKKSFLNLIMLCEQLNDKLKDAAEENVRKISKFIDERDEFINNSLVIKELEE
;
A
#
# COMPACT_ATOMS: atom_id res chain seq x y z
N MET A 1 -10.84 -22.80 15.44
CA MET A 1 -11.46 -21.66 16.14
C MET A 1 -11.01 -20.35 15.44
N ASN A 2 -11.84 -19.32 15.25
CA ASN A 2 -11.33 -17.99 14.83
C ASN A 2 -10.66 -17.35 16.06
N PHE A 3 -9.33 -17.24 16.06
CA PHE A 3 -8.64 -16.52 17.12
C PHE A 3 -9.13 -15.08 17.13
N ARG A 4 -9.42 -14.52 18.31
CA ARG A 4 -10.10 -13.23 18.50
C ARG A 4 -9.40 -11.99 17.89
N GLY A 5 -8.22 -12.17 17.29
CA GLY A 5 -7.49 -11.12 16.55
C GLY A 5 -7.25 -11.45 15.07
N SER A 6 -7.72 -12.60 14.57
CA SER A 6 -7.52 -13.01 13.18
C SER A 6 -8.29 -12.11 12.21
N ASP A 7 -9.53 -11.76 12.54
CA ASP A 7 -10.38 -10.91 11.70
C ASP A 7 -9.88 -9.46 11.67
N GLU A 8 -9.42 -8.92 12.81
CA GLU A 8 -8.83 -7.58 12.91
C GLU A 8 -7.51 -7.48 12.15
N MET A 9 -6.65 -8.52 12.23
CA MET A 9 -5.40 -8.56 11.48
C MET A 9 -5.64 -8.69 9.97
N GLN A 10 -6.62 -9.50 9.56
CA GLN A 10 -6.98 -9.60 8.14
C GLN A 10 -7.50 -8.26 7.61
N LYS A 11 -8.35 -7.56 8.37
CA LYS A 11 -8.78 -6.19 8.03
C LYS A 11 -7.61 -5.21 7.91
N ALA A 12 -6.63 -5.29 8.82
CA ALA A 12 -5.45 -4.44 8.77
C ALA A 12 -4.59 -4.75 7.52
N TYR A 13 -4.40 -6.03 7.18
CA TYR A 13 -3.74 -6.45 5.96
C TYR A 13 -4.46 -5.91 4.72
N ASP A 14 -5.78 -6.08 4.63
CA ASP A 14 -6.58 -5.63 3.48
C ASP A 14 -6.51 -4.10 3.32
N TYR A 15 -6.53 -3.35 4.44
CA TYR A 15 -6.40 -1.90 4.41
C TYR A 15 -5.03 -1.46 3.89
N ILE A 16 -3.94 -2.06 4.40
CA ILE A 16 -2.57 -1.72 3.98
C ILE A 16 -2.37 -2.09 2.50
N LYS A 17 -2.88 -3.25 2.08
CA LYS A 17 -2.83 -3.69 0.68
C LYS A 17 -3.59 -2.75 -0.24
N LYS A 18 -4.80 -2.33 0.15
CA LYS A 18 -5.58 -1.33 -0.60
C LYS A 18 -4.84 0.00 -0.70
N ALA A 19 -4.23 0.47 0.38
CA ALA A 19 -3.42 1.69 0.37
C ALA A 19 -2.22 1.58 -0.57
N SER A 20 -1.50 0.44 -0.55
CA SER A 20 -0.38 0.15 -1.47
C SER A 20 -0.83 0.16 -2.94
N ASN A 21 -1.95 -0.50 -3.26
CA ASN A 21 -2.51 -0.48 -4.61
C ASN A 21 -2.89 0.95 -5.05
N ASN A 22 -3.57 1.73 -4.21
CA ASN A 22 -3.93 3.10 -4.52
C ASN A 22 -2.70 3.99 -4.80
N ILE A 23 -1.59 3.78 -4.09
CA ILE A 23 -0.32 4.49 -4.33
C ILE A 23 0.25 4.07 -5.70
N SER A 24 0.19 2.79 -6.04
CA SER A 24 0.61 2.32 -7.37
C SER A 24 -0.24 2.95 -8.48
N ASP A 25 -1.56 2.91 -8.36
CA ASP A 25 -2.50 3.47 -9.34
C ASP A 25 -2.33 4.99 -9.48
N SER A 26 -2.00 5.68 -8.39
CA SER A 26 -1.76 7.13 -8.40
C SER A 26 -0.56 7.50 -9.26
N LYS A 27 0.45 6.62 -9.38
CA LYS A 27 1.61 6.85 -10.27
C LYS A 27 1.18 6.92 -11.73
N ASP A 28 0.39 5.94 -12.16
CA ASP A 28 -0.09 5.86 -13.54
C ASP A 28 -0.93 7.09 -13.89
N LYS A 29 -1.75 7.55 -12.95
CA LYS A 29 -2.54 8.78 -13.10
C LYS A 29 -1.70 10.05 -13.15
N ILE A 30 -0.62 10.12 -12.37
CA ILE A 30 0.33 11.22 -12.46
C ILE A 30 0.99 11.26 -13.85
N SER A 31 1.45 10.12 -14.36
CA SER A 31 2.05 10.03 -15.70
C SER A 31 1.07 10.40 -16.82
N GLU A 32 -0.20 10.00 -16.69
CA GLU A 32 -1.28 10.39 -17.61
C GLU A 32 -1.49 11.92 -17.62
N ILE A 33 -1.53 12.55 -16.44
CA ILE A 33 -1.68 14.00 -16.29
C ILE A 33 -0.48 14.75 -16.90
N VAL A 34 0.75 14.30 -16.66
CA VAL A 34 1.96 14.90 -17.26
C VAL A 34 1.84 14.86 -18.78
N SER A 35 1.54 13.69 -19.34
CA SER A 35 1.40 13.50 -20.78
C SER A 35 0.34 14.40 -21.40
N LEU A 36 -0.82 14.55 -20.75
CA LEU A 36 -1.89 15.44 -21.21
C LEU A 36 -1.47 16.91 -21.19
N VAL A 37 -0.80 17.35 -20.12
CA VAL A 37 -0.38 18.75 -19.99
C VAL A 37 0.76 19.08 -20.95
N GLU A 38 1.73 18.19 -21.13
CA GLU A 38 2.82 18.37 -22.08
C GLU A 38 2.32 18.55 -23.51
N ASN A 39 1.35 17.72 -23.92
CA ASN A 39 0.75 17.74 -25.26
C ASN A 39 -0.37 18.79 -25.45
N SER A 40 -0.76 19.50 -24.40
CA SER A 40 -1.78 20.54 -24.49
C SER A 40 -1.24 21.84 -25.10
N SER A 41 -2.16 22.69 -25.57
CA SER A 41 -1.86 24.06 -26.01
C SER A 41 -1.50 25.02 -24.86
N TRP A 42 -1.55 24.57 -23.60
CA TRP A 42 -1.16 25.36 -22.45
C TRP A 42 0.35 25.66 -22.53
N SER A 43 0.73 26.90 -22.21
CA SER A 43 2.11 27.38 -22.25
C SER A 43 2.36 28.44 -21.16
N GLY A 44 3.62 28.84 -20.99
CA GLY A 44 4.04 29.85 -20.02
C GLY A 44 4.36 29.30 -18.63
N GLU A 45 4.56 30.22 -17.68
CA GLU A 45 5.10 29.91 -16.36
C GLU A 45 4.11 29.12 -15.47
N SER A 46 2.82 29.27 -15.70
CA SER A 46 1.79 28.51 -15.00
C SER A 46 1.83 27.02 -15.37
N LYS A 47 2.08 26.68 -16.64
CA LYS A 47 2.30 25.28 -17.08
C LYS A 47 3.54 24.68 -16.41
N LYS A 48 4.65 25.41 -16.40
CA LYS A 48 5.88 24.95 -15.74
C LYS A 48 5.67 24.71 -14.25
N SER A 49 5.03 25.66 -13.57
CA SER A 49 4.73 25.56 -12.14
C SER A 49 3.83 24.35 -11.84
N PHE A 50 2.84 24.10 -12.69
CA PHE A 50 1.99 22.91 -12.59
C PHE A 50 2.78 21.62 -12.78
N LEU A 51 3.59 21.52 -13.85
CA LEU A 51 4.42 20.33 -14.10
C LEU A 51 5.40 20.08 -12.95
N ASN A 52 6.01 21.12 -12.39
CA ASN A 52 6.86 21.00 -11.20
C ASN A 52 6.10 20.45 -10.00
N LEU A 53 4.87 20.91 -9.75
CA LEU A 53 4.03 20.38 -8.68
C LEU A 53 3.72 18.89 -8.89
N ILE A 54 3.40 18.50 -10.13
CA ILE A 54 3.12 17.09 -10.45
C ILE A 54 4.37 16.21 -10.30
N MET A 55 5.55 16.69 -10.71
CA MET A 55 6.82 15.98 -10.46
C MET A 55 7.09 15.78 -8.96
N LEU A 56 6.76 16.76 -8.11
CA LEU A 56 6.87 16.60 -6.66
C LEU A 56 5.90 15.53 -6.15
N CYS A 57 4.67 15.48 -6.67
CA CYS A 57 3.72 14.42 -6.35
C CYS A 57 4.26 13.04 -6.78
N GLU A 58 4.88 12.92 -7.95
CA GLU A 58 5.49 11.68 -8.43
C GLU A 58 6.60 11.20 -7.47
N GLN A 59 7.52 12.10 -7.10
CA GLN A 59 8.61 11.79 -6.18
C GLN A 59 8.11 11.38 -4.78
N LEU A 60 7.04 12.02 -4.29
CA LEU A 60 6.40 11.63 -3.04
C LEU A 60 5.74 10.25 -3.17
N ASN A 61 5.09 9.98 -4.31
CA ASN A 61 4.44 8.70 -4.57
C ASN A 61 5.44 7.54 -4.61
N ASP A 62 6.61 7.72 -5.23
CA ASP A 62 7.67 6.70 -5.26
C ASP A 62 8.17 6.36 -3.85
N LYS A 63 8.41 7.36 -3.00
CA LYS A 63 8.81 7.14 -1.60
C LYS A 63 7.72 6.41 -0.80
N LEU A 64 6.46 6.75 -1.04
CA LEU A 64 5.33 6.11 -0.38
C LEU A 64 5.13 4.67 -0.85
N LYS A 65 5.41 4.38 -2.12
CA LYS A 65 5.28 3.05 -2.71
C LYS A 65 6.19 2.04 -2.00
N ASP A 66 7.47 2.35 -1.89
CA ASP A 66 8.45 1.46 -1.25
C ASP A 66 8.06 1.18 0.21
N ALA A 67 7.63 2.22 0.94
CA ALA A 67 7.17 2.08 2.31
C ALA A 67 5.89 1.24 2.42
N ALA A 68 4.94 1.42 1.50
CA ALA A 68 3.69 0.69 1.48
C ALA A 68 3.90 -0.79 1.16
N GLU A 69 4.73 -1.11 0.16
CA GLU A 69 5.09 -2.49 -0.21
C GLU A 69 5.80 -3.22 0.94
N GLU A 70 6.74 -2.57 1.61
CA GLU A 70 7.41 -3.16 2.78
C GLU A 70 6.45 -3.38 3.95
N ASN A 71 5.47 -2.49 4.16
CA ASN A 71 4.45 -2.67 5.17
C ASN A 71 3.52 -3.85 4.85
N VAL A 72 3.10 -4.02 3.59
CA VAL A 72 2.35 -5.20 3.13
C VAL A 72 3.14 -6.48 3.41
N ARG A 73 4.44 -6.49 3.07
CA ARG A 73 5.31 -7.65 3.29
C ARG A 73 5.43 -8.01 4.77
N LYS A 74 5.67 -7.01 5.63
CA LYS A 74 5.82 -7.20 7.08
C LYS A 74 4.54 -7.75 7.72
N ILE A 75 3.38 -7.19 7.37
CA ILE A 75 2.12 -7.63 7.98
C ILE A 75 1.70 -9.02 7.46
N SER A 76 1.97 -9.34 6.19
CA SER A 76 1.78 -10.69 5.66
C SER A 76 2.61 -11.71 6.44
N LYS A 77 3.92 -11.43 6.60
CA LYS A 77 4.82 -12.31 7.34
C LYS A 77 4.38 -12.50 8.80
N PHE A 78 3.93 -11.44 9.45
CA PHE A 78 3.43 -11.51 10.82
C PHE A 78 2.17 -12.39 10.94
N ILE A 79 1.27 -12.33 9.96
CA ILE A 79 0.09 -13.20 9.88
C ILE A 79 0.52 -14.67 9.72
N ASP A 80 1.49 -14.94 8.84
CA ASP A 80 1.99 -16.30 8.62
C ASP A 80 2.63 -16.88 9.89
N GLU A 81 3.49 -16.11 10.57
CA GLU A 81 4.15 -16.51 11.83
C GLU A 81 3.14 -16.75 12.96
N ARG A 82 2.08 -15.95 13.04
CA ARG A 82 0.97 -16.17 13.97
C ARG A 82 0.27 -17.49 13.68
N ASP A 83 -0.07 -17.75 12.42
CA ASP A 83 -0.78 -18.97 12.04
C ASP A 83 0.06 -20.21 12.30
N GLU A 84 1.36 -20.14 12.04
CA GLU A 84 2.31 -21.19 12.43
C GLU A 84 2.31 -21.41 13.94
N PHE A 85 2.40 -20.34 14.74
CA PHE A 85 2.36 -20.43 16.21
C PHE A 85 1.07 -21.06 16.72
N ILE A 86 -0.09 -20.61 16.22
CA ILE A 86 -1.40 -21.13 16.64
C ILE A 86 -1.52 -22.63 16.30
N ASN A 87 -1.16 -23.00 15.07
CA ASN A 87 -1.29 -24.39 14.60
C ASN A 87 -0.32 -25.36 15.27
N ASN A 88 0.82 -24.87 15.75
CA ASN A 88 1.85 -25.69 16.38
C ASN A 88 1.82 -25.68 17.91
N SER A 89 1.03 -24.78 18.53
CA SER A 89 0.95 -24.67 19.99
C SER A 89 0.16 -25.84 20.60
N LEU A 90 0.85 -26.64 21.42
CA LEU A 90 0.24 -27.73 22.21
C LEU A 90 -0.75 -27.20 23.24
N VAL A 91 -0.45 -26.04 23.86
CA VAL A 91 -1.33 -25.38 24.85
C VAL A 91 -2.66 -24.96 24.23
N ILE A 92 -2.64 -24.52 22.97
CA ILE A 92 -3.87 -24.14 22.26
C ILE A 92 -4.66 -25.40 21.88
N LYS A 93 -3.99 -26.47 21.42
CA LYS A 93 -4.64 -27.74 21.09
C LYS A 93 -5.33 -28.39 22.30
N GLU A 94 -4.71 -28.36 23.49
CA GLU A 94 -5.31 -28.90 24.71
C GLU A 94 -6.52 -28.08 25.22
N LEU A 95 -6.64 -26.81 24.85
CA LEU A 95 -7.82 -25.98 25.14
C LEU A 95 -8.99 -26.25 24.16
N GLU A 96 -8.76 -27.02 23.09
CA GLU A 96 -9.75 -27.37 22.08
C GLU A 96 -10.39 -28.77 22.29
N GLU A 97 -9.85 -29.60 23.20
CA GLU A 97 -10.43 -30.88 23.65
C GLU A 97 -11.34 -30.73 24.88
#